data_AF-A0A4R2R5K1-F1
#
_entry.id   AF-A0A4R2R5K1-F1
#
_cell.length_a   1.000
_cell.length_b   1.000
_cell.length_c   1.000
_cell.angle_alpha   90.00
_cell.angle_beta   90.00
_cell.angle_gamma   90.00
#
_symmetry.space_group_name_H-M   'P 1'
#
loop_
_entity.id
_entity.type
_entity.pdbx_description
1 polymer ?
#
loop_
_entity_poly.entity_id
_entity_poly.type
_entity_poly.pdbx_seq_one_letter_code
_entity_poly.pdbx_strand_id
1 'polypeptide(L)' 'MNKPNFFQNVRGMFQDKHTPTRDKLLLAGGVLYMISPIDLIPDFLFIVGYTDDFACLIGTATLFYKTYNRYVKRNRIVG' A
#
# COMPACT_ATOMS: atom_id res chain seq x y z
N MET A 1 23.48 -16.29 -6.28
CA MET A 1 22.81 -15.35 -5.34
C MET A 1 21.31 -15.63 -5.38
N ASN A 2 20.67 -15.96 -4.26
CA ASN A 2 19.24 -16.30 -4.24
C ASN A 2 18.43 -15.01 -4.44
N LYS A 3 17.57 -14.94 -5.46
CA LYS A 3 16.77 -13.74 -5.73
C LYS A 3 15.72 -13.60 -4.60
N PRO A 4 15.56 -12.41 -3.99
CA PRO A 4 14.57 -12.24 -2.95
C PRO A 4 13.16 -12.48 -3.50
N ASN A 5 12.38 -13.26 -2.76
CA ASN A 5 10.98 -13.50 -3.10
C ASN A 5 10.12 -12.24 -2.87
N PHE A 6 8.85 -12.29 -3.28
CA PHE A 6 7.92 -11.17 -3.13
C PHE A 6 7.88 -10.61 -1.69
N PHE A 7 7.71 -11.49 -0.69
CA PHE A 7 7.64 -11.10 0.72
C PHE A 7 8.91 -10.44 1.23
N GLN A 8 10.08 -10.91 0.80
CA GLN A 8 11.36 -10.30 1.13
C GLN A 8 11.49 -8.90 0.52
N ASN A 9 11.01 -8.69 -0.72
CA ASN A 9 10.99 -7.37 -1.35
C ASN A 9 10.02 -6.42 -0.64
N VAL A 10 8.84 -6.89 -0.23
CA VAL A 10 7.90 -6.09 0.54
C VAL A 10 8.49 -5.71 1.90
N ARG A 11 9.03 -6.68 2.65
CA ARG A 11 9.69 -6.40 3.94
C ARG A 11 10.84 -5.41 3.76
N GLY A 12 11.69 -5.62 2.75
CA GLY A 12 12.78 -4.72 2.41
C GLY A 12 12.28 -3.32 2.08
N MET A 13 11.20 -3.19 1.29
CA MET A 13 10.59 -1.90 0.95
C MET A 13 10.15 -1.10 2.18
N PHE A 14 9.55 -1.76 3.17
CA PHE A 14 9.14 -1.12 4.42
C PHE A 14 10.34 -0.75 5.33
N GLN A 15 11.43 -1.51 5.28
CA GLN A 15 12.65 -1.23 6.05
C GLN A 15 13.58 -0.21 5.37
N ASP A 16 13.44 -0.01 4.06
CA ASP A 16 14.32 0.83 3.27
C ASP A 16 14.15 2.32 3.61
N LYS A 17 15.26 2.99 3.94
CA LYS A 17 15.31 4.42 4.31
C LYS A 17 14.96 5.33 3.13
N HIS A 18 15.16 4.88 1.90
CA HIS A 18 14.86 5.63 0.69
C HIS A 18 13.42 5.42 0.21
N THR A 19 12.64 4.57 0.86
CA THR A 19 11.19 4.50 0.64
C THR A 19 10.52 5.60 1.48
N PRO A 20 9.76 6.53 0.87
CA PRO A 20 9.14 7.63 1.61
C PRO A 20 8.27 7.14 2.77
N THR A 21 8.46 7.72 3.96
CA THR A 21 7.66 7.38 5.15
C THR A 21 6.17 7.61 4.93
N ARG A 22 5.80 8.65 4.17
CA ARG A 22 4.42 8.92 3.77
C ARG A 22 3.79 7.74 3.04
N ASP A 23 4.51 7.14 2.09
CA ASP A 23 3.99 5.99 1.33
C ASP A 23 3.77 4.79 2.26
N LYS A 24 4.71 4.53 3.19
CA LYS A 24 4.58 3.45 4.17
C LYS A 24 3.35 3.65 5.08
N LEU A 25 3.16 4.86 5.59
CA LEU A 25 2.04 5.21 6.46
C LEU A 25 0.70 5.10 5.72
N LEU A 26 0.62 5.58 4.48
CA LEU A 26 -0.61 5.47 3.68
C LEU A 26 -0.93 4.02 3.32
N LEU A 27 0.07 3.20 3.02
CA LEU A 27 -0.13 1.77 2.77
C LEU A 27 -0.59 1.04 4.04
N ALA A 28 0.04 1.31 5.18
CA ALA A 28 -0.37 0.73 6.46
C ALA A 28 -1.79 1.19 6.85
N GLY A 29 -2.10 2.47 6.66
CA GLY A 29 -3.41 3.06 6.95
C GLY A 29 -4.50 2.53 6.03
N GLY A 30 -4.24 2.40 4.73
CA GLY A 30 -5.19 1.85 3.77
C GLY A 30 -5.52 0.38 4.04
N VAL A 31 -4.51 -0.43 4.39
CA VAL A 31 -4.73 -1.83 4.79
C VAL A 31 -5.48 -1.91 6.13
N LEU A 32 -5.11 -1.07 7.11
CA LEU A 32 -5.80 -1.03 8.40
C LEU A 32 -7.27 -0.63 8.23
N TYR A 33 -7.55 0.32 7.35
CA TYR A 33 -8.90 0.74 7.01
C TYR A 33 -9.71 -0.40 6.40
N MET A 34 -9.15 -1.13 5.42
CA MET A 34 -9.85 -2.27 4.81
C MET A 34 -10.16 -3.43 5.76
N ILE A 35 -9.41 -3.55 6.87
CA ILE A 35 -9.61 -4.58 7.90
C ILE A 35 -10.47 -4.02 9.06
N SER A 36 -10.67 -2.71 9.10
CA SER A 36 -11.45 -2.03 10.13
C SER A 36 -12.90 -2.53 10.10
N PRO A 37 -13.48 -2.94 11.23
CA PRO A 37 -14.92 -3.21 11.33
C PRO A 37 -15.75 -1.91 11.42
N ILE A 38 -15.10 -0.74 11.33
CA ILE A 38 -15.70 0.59 11.42
C ILE A 38 -15.58 1.26 10.06
N ASP A 39 -16.72 1.57 9.45
CA ASP A 39 -16.79 2.42 8.25
C ASP A 39 -16.69 3.90 8.65
N LEU A 40 -15.79 4.64 7.98
CA LEU A 40 -15.63 6.08 8.20
C LEU A 40 -16.82 6.88 7.67
N ILE A 41 -17.55 6.33 6.71
CA ILE A 41 -18.79 6.88 6.15
C ILE A 41 -19.93 5.90 6.50
N PRO A 42 -20.99 6.35 7.21
CA PRO A 42 -22.10 5.48 7.55
C PRO A 42 -22.82 4.96 6.29
N ASP A 43 -22.99 3.63 6.22
CA ASP A 43 -23.68 2.88 5.15
C ASP A 43 -25.13 3.31 4.83
N PHE A 44 -25.68 4.28 5.57
CA PHE A 44 -27.06 4.75 5.43
C PHE A 44 -27.33 5.53 4.13
N LEU A 45 -26.28 5.97 3.43
CA LEU A 45 -26.37 6.55 2.09
C LEU A 45 -26.17 5.41 1.07
N PHE A 46 -27.26 4.69 0.76
CA PHE A 46 -27.39 3.48 -0.09
C PHE A 46 -26.60 3.41 -1.42
N ILE A 47 -25.86 4.46 -1.81
CA ILE A 47 -25.02 4.56 -3.02
C ILE A 47 -23.62 5.15 -2.70
N VAL A 48 -23.49 6.02 -1.69
CA VAL A 48 -22.24 6.77 -1.43
C VAL A 48 -21.26 5.96 -0.58
N GLY A 49 -21.75 5.14 0.36
CA GLY A 49 -20.90 4.40 1.31
C GLY A 49 -19.98 3.34 0.72
N TYR A 50 -20.12 2.98 -0.56
CA TYR A 50 -19.15 2.10 -1.24
C TYR A 50 -18.05 2.89 -1.94
N THR A 51 -18.28 4.18 -2.22
CA THR A 51 -17.38 4.96 -3.07
C THR A 51 -16.05 5.22 -2.38
N ASP A 52 -16.06 5.46 -1.08
CA ASP A 52 -14.89 5.64 -0.24
C ASP A 52 -14.07 4.36 -0.08
N ASP A 53 -14.72 3.20 0.06
CA ASP A 53 -14.03 1.92 0.10
C ASP A 53 -13.33 1.59 -1.23
N PHE A 54 -14.01 1.81 -2.36
CA PHE A 54 -13.42 1.67 -3.68
C PHE A 54 -12.25 2.64 -3.90
N ALA A 55 -12.41 3.89 -3.47
CA ALA A 55 -11.34 4.89 -3.55
C ALA A 55 -10.14 4.50 -2.69
N CYS A 56 -10.37 3.98 -1.48
CA CYS A 56 -9.32 3.49 -0.58
C CYS A 56 -8.58 2.29 -1.19
N LEU A 57 -9.32 1.30 -1.72
CA LEU A 57 -8.76 0.12 -2.38
C LEU A 57 -7.88 0.50 -3.57
N ILE A 58 -8.42 1.29 -4.50
CA ILE A 58 -7.70 1.71 -5.70
C ILE A 58 -6.49 2.58 -5.33
N GLY A 59 -6.67 3.53 -4.40
CA GLY A 59 -5.60 4.41 -3.94
C GLY A 59 -4.44 3.63 -3.30
N THR A 60 -4.77 2.71 -2.40
CA THR A 60 -3.79 1.86 -1.71
C THR A 60 -3.07 0.94 -2.69
N ALA A 61 -3.81 0.29 -3.62
CA ALA A 61 -3.23 -0.58 -4.64
C ALA A 61 -2.30 0.19 -5.60
N THR A 62 -2.73 1.37 -6.05
CA THR A 62 -1.95 2.23 -6.95
C THR A 62 -0.67 2.73 -6.29
N LEU A 63 -0.78 3.17 -5.03
CA LEU A 63 0.37 3.57 -4.24
C LEU A 63 1.33 2.40 -4.04
N PHE A 64 0.81 1.22 -3.70
CA PHE A 64 1.61 0.02 -3.51
C PHE A 64 2.40 -0.32 -4.77
N TYR A 65 1.73 -0.39 -5.93
CA TYR A 65 2.38 -0.68 -7.20
C TYR A 65 3.49 0.32 -7.52
N LYS A 66 3.21 1.62 -7.35
CA LYS A 66 4.18 2.69 -7.61
C LYS A 66 5.40 2.58 -6.69
N THR A 67 5.18 2.41 -5.39
CA THR A 67 6.25 2.35 -4.38
C THR A 67 7.05 1.05 -4.49
N TYR A 68 6.39 -0.08 -4.72
CA TYR A 68 7.02 -1.38 -4.94
C TYR A 68 7.88 -1.39 -6.20
N ASN A 69 7.34 -0.92 -7.34
CA ASN A 69 8.09 -0.89 -8.59
C ASN A 69 9.30 0.05 -8.48
N ARG A 70 9.16 1.20 -7.79
CA ARG A 70 10.29 2.10 -7.51
C ARG A 70 11.35 1.43 -6.65
N TYR A 71 10.95 0.73 -5.58
CA TYR A 71 11.86 -0.02 -4.70
C TYR A 71 12.60 -1.11 -5.46
N VAL A 72 11.88 -1.97 -6.19
CA VAL A 72 12.48 -3.08 -6.95
C VAL A 72 13.39 -2.55 -8.06
N LYS A 73 12.95 -1.55 -8.82
CA LYS A 73 13.77 -0.94 -9.88
C LYS A 73 15.04 -0.34 -9.31
N ARG A 74 14.96 0.37 -8.19
CA ARG A 74 16.15 0.88 -7.49
C ARG A 74 17.06 -0.28 -7.10
N ASN A 75 16.58 -1.20 -6.28
CA ASN A 75 17.42 -2.23 -5.66
C ASN A 75 17.88 -3.33 -6.62
N ARG A 76 17.29 -3.45 -7.83
CA ARG A 76 17.81 -4.28 -8.93
C ARG A 76 18.86 -3.58 -9.79
N ILE A 77 18.90 -2.25 -9.84
CA ILE A 77 19.89 -1.50 -10.64
C ILE A 77 21.17 -1.27 -9.83
N VAL A 78 21.10 -1.23 -8.50
CA VAL A 78 22.28 -1.08 -7.62
C VAL A 78 22.90 -2.42 -7.19
N GLY A 79 22.38 -3.54 -7.69
CA GLY A 79 22.83 -4.90 -7.33
C GLY A 79 23.54 -5.62 -8.47
#